data_AF-A0A672SHI5-F1
#
_entry.id   AF-A0A672SHI5-F1
#
_cell.length_a   1.000
_cell.length_b   1.000
_cell.length_c   1.000
_cell.angle_alpha   90.00
_cell.angle_beta   90.00
_cell.angle_gamma   90.00
#
_symmetry.space_group_name_H-M   'P 1'
#
loop_
_entity.id
_entity.type
_entity.pdbx_description
1 polymer ?
#
loop_
_entity_poly.entity_id
_entity_poly.type
_entity_poly.pdbx_seq_one_letter_code
_entity_poly.pdbx_strand_id
1 'polypeptide(L)'
;MQRLIPENHSRFRLSEWKNLLLPQLNRRSLHVYGSEVAVEKECVRQKEGGVLVIHPFSRLRSHYIMCMVAITFLNLIGIPMEIAFLDGNSGVGWEGFNVFSDTLFLIDVGLNFRMGIINDDSEGAILDLKSIRQQYLKSWFIPDMVAAFPVGYILLIADLQYHGDSPSSRASKMMRILMFVRILSLVRLLRVSRLVRFINEVERVSNELLERETVLILMRQH
;
A
#
# COMPACT_ATOMS: atom_id res chain seq x y z
N MET A 1 -8.25 10.73 -49.72
CA MET A 1 -8.53 10.99 -48.28
C MET A 1 -8.27 9.70 -47.49
N GLN A 2 -7.05 9.48 -47.02
CA GLN A 2 -6.73 8.40 -46.07
C GLN A 2 -6.65 8.99 -44.67
N ARG A 3 -7.35 8.36 -43.73
CA ARG A 3 -7.60 8.83 -42.37
C ARG A 3 -6.29 8.97 -41.59
N LEU A 4 -6.08 10.15 -41.02
CA LEU A 4 -5.11 10.41 -39.95
C LEU A 4 -5.53 9.60 -38.71
N ILE A 5 -4.75 8.58 -38.36
CA ILE A 5 -4.92 7.78 -37.14
C ILE A 5 -4.38 8.63 -35.96
N PRO A 6 -5.10 8.78 -34.83
CA PRO A 6 -4.67 9.57 -33.69
C PRO A 6 -3.69 8.77 -32.81
N GLU A 7 -2.51 8.43 -33.33
CA GLU A 7 -1.44 7.72 -32.60
C GLU A 7 -0.70 8.61 -31.57
N ASN A 8 -0.85 9.93 -31.66
CA ASN A 8 -0.06 10.86 -30.84
C ASN A 8 -0.59 11.00 -29.40
N HIS A 9 -1.90 10.86 -29.21
CA HIS A 9 -2.52 11.13 -27.90
C HIS A 9 -2.29 10.01 -26.87
N SER A 10 -2.19 8.76 -27.34
CA SER A 10 -1.90 7.59 -26.51
C SER A 10 -0.44 7.56 -26.05
N ARG A 11 0.51 7.90 -26.94
CA ARG A 11 1.93 8.05 -26.57
C ARG A 11 2.16 9.21 -25.60
N PHE A 12 1.49 10.34 -25.82
CA PHE A 12 1.58 11.49 -24.92
C PHE A 12 1.07 11.15 -23.53
N ARG A 13 -0.11 10.52 -23.43
CA ARG A 13 -0.66 10.03 -22.16
C ARG A 13 0.28 9.01 -21.51
N LEU A 14 0.74 7.99 -22.23
CA LEU A 14 1.69 7.01 -21.66
C LEU A 14 2.99 7.66 -21.14
N SER A 15 3.45 8.75 -21.77
CA SER A 15 4.61 9.50 -21.30
C SER A 15 4.34 10.27 -20.00
N GLU A 16 3.17 10.90 -19.86
CA GLU A 16 2.75 11.58 -18.63
C GLU A 16 2.60 10.60 -17.46
N TRP A 17 2.02 9.43 -17.70
CA TRP A 17 1.83 8.42 -16.65
C TRP A 17 3.15 7.80 -16.21
N LYS A 18 4.10 7.63 -17.13
CA LYS A 18 5.47 7.21 -16.79
C LYS A 18 6.19 8.29 -15.96
N ASN A 19 5.94 9.57 -16.23
CA ASN A 19 6.51 10.67 -15.44
C ASN A 19 6.00 10.67 -13.99
N LEU A 20 4.82 10.13 -13.73
CA LEU A 20 4.32 9.98 -12.35
C LEU A 20 5.08 8.92 -11.56
N LEU A 21 5.71 7.93 -12.21
CA LEU A 21 6.47 6.86 -11.57
C LEU A 21 7.91 7.26 -11.20
N LEU A 22 8.40 8.36 -11.76
CA LEU A 22 9.76 8.86 -11.60
C LEU A 22 9.94 9.56 -10.24
N PRO A 23 11.18 9.62 -9.73
CA PRO A 23 11.51 10.45 -8.57
C PRO A 23 11.15 11.91 -8.83
N GLN A 24 10.54 12.54 -7.85
CA GLN A 24 10.25 13.96 -7.86
C GLN A 24 11.34 14.73 -7.13
N LEU A 25 11.67 15.94 -7.64
CA LEU A 25 12.56 16.86 -6.96
C LEU A 25 11.85 17.43 -5.72
N ASN A 26 12.04 16.77 -4.58
CA ASN A 26 11.47 17.14 -3.29
C ASN A 26 12.58 17.19 -2.23
N ARG A 27 12.37 17.90 -1.11
CA ARG A 27 13.34 17.92 0.01
C ARG A 27 13.80 16.53 0.44
N ARG A 28 12.89 15.54 0.43
CA ARG A 28 13.20 14.14 0.75
C ARG A 28 14.09 13.44 -0.27
N SER A 29 13.90 13.69 -1.57
CA SER A 29 14.75 13.10 -2.61
C SER A 29 16.12 13.77 -2.64
N LEU A 30 16.18 15.10 -2.46
CA LEU A 30 17.46 15.82 -2.31
C LEU A 30 18.23 15.36 -1.09
N HIS A 31 17.55 15.00 0.01
CA HIS A 31 18.21 14.48 1.20
C HIS A 31 18.95 13.17 0.93
N VAL A 32 18.31 12.24 0.23
CA VAL A 32 18.87 10.90 -0.08
C VAL A 32 19.90 10.95 -1.21
N TYR A 33 19.64 11.69 -2.28
CA TYR A 33 20.54 11.76 -3.44
C TYR A 33 21.58 12.90 -3.34
N GLY A 34 21.46 13.79 -2.34
CA GLY A 34 22.39 14.88 -2.05
C GLY A 34 22.33 16.09 -2.99
N SER A 35 22.01 15.90 -4.27
CA SER A 35 21.98 16.97 -5.28
C SER A 35 20.86 16.81 -6.29
N GLU A 36 20.42 17.91 -6.89
CA GLU A 36 19.42 17.89 -7.96
C GLU A 36 19.91 17.09 -9.18
N VAL A 37 21.21 17.22 -9.50
CA VAL A 37 21.86 16.49 -10.59
C VAL A 37 21.85 14.98 -10.35
N ALA A 38 22.02 14.53 -9.11
CA ALA A 38 21.93 13.11 -8.78
C ALA A 38 20.51 12.56 -8.91
N VAL A 39 19.50 13.34 -8.52
CA VAL A 39 18.08 12.97 -8.72
C VAL A 39 17.74 12.87 -10.21
N GLU A 40 18.26 13.79 -11.03
CA GLU A 40 18.05 13.77 -12.48
C GLU A 40 18.73 12.56 -13.13
N LYS A 41 19.97 12.23 -12.74
CA LYS A 41 20.65 11.01 -13.18
C LYS A 41 19.86 9.75 -12.85
N GLU A 42 19.27 9.68 -11.66
CA GLU A 42 18.41 8.57 -11.26
C GLU A 42 17.12 8.49 -12.09
N CYS A 43 16.52 9.65 -12.40
CA CYS A 43 15.36 9.75 -13.27
C CYS A 43 15.65 9.19 -14.68
N VAL A 44 16.82 9.54 -15.25
CA VAL A 44 17.30 9.00 -16.52
C VAL A 44 17.53 7.49 -16.44
N ARG A 45 18.22 7.01 -15.40
CA ARG A 45 18.46 5.57 -15.16
C ARG A 45 17.16 4.76 -15.13
N GLN A 46 16.14 5.25 -14.42
CA GLN A 46 14.84 4.58 -14.35
C GLN A 46 14.09 4.60 -15.68
N LYS A 47 14.20 5.69 -16.45
CA LYS A 47 13.58 5.83 -17.77
C LYS A 47 14.20 4.86 -18.79
N GLU A 48 15.52 4.66 -18.72
CA GLU A 48 16.27 3.74 -19.58
C GLU A 48 16.06 2.27 -19.20
N GLY A 49 15.89 1.97 -17.90
CA GLY A 49 15.70 0.61 -17.41
C GLY A 49 14.42 -0.07 -17.90
N GLY A 50 13.41 0.69 -18.35
CA GLY A 50 12.18 0.17 -18.98
C GLY A 50 11.27 -0.67 -18.08
N VAL A 51 11.66 -0.98 -16.85
CA VAL A 51 10.89 -1.76 -15.89
C VAL A 51 9.88 -0.86 -15.18
N LEU A 52 8.60 -1.26 -15.18
CA LEU A 52 7.50 -0.58 -14.47
C LEU A 52 7.65 -0.77 -12.94
N VAL A 53 8.53 0.02 -12.34
CA VAL A 53 8.75 0.10 -10.88
C VAL A 53 8.27 1.45 -10.38
N ILE A 54 7.55 1.43 -9.26
CA ILE A 54 7.11 2.66 -8.61
C ILE A 54 8.26 3.15 -7.73
N HIS A 55 8.84 4.30 -8.08
CA HIS A 55 9.93 4.88 -7.31
C HIS A 55 9.46 5.28 -5.90
N PRO A 56 10.26 5.08 -4.83
CA PRO A 56 9.89 5.44 -3.46
C PRO A 56 9.48 6.92 -3.30
N PHE A 57 10.14 7.82 -4.03
CA PHE A 57 9.85 9.26 -4.05
C PHE A 57 8.92 9.74 -5.17
N SER A 58 8.14 8.83 -5.76
CA SER A 58 7.14 9.18 -6.78
C SER A 58 5.94 9.92 -6.16
N ARG A 59 5.37 10.87 -6.92
CA ARG A 59 4.07 11.49 -6.57
C ARG A 59 2.96 10.44 -6.47
N LEU A 60 2.93 9.49 -7.40
CA LEU A 60 1.94 8.41 -7.41
C LEU A 60 1.99 7.61 -6.12
N ARG A 61 3.20 7.26 -5.67
CA ARG A 61 3.40 6.53 -4.41
C ARG A 61 2.86 7.30 -3.22
N SER A 62 3.15 8.59 -3.13
CA SER A 62 2.67 9.41 -2.01
C SER A 62 1.14 9.44 -1.92
N HIS A 63 0.46 9.70 -3.05
CA HIS A 63 -1.01 9.71 -3.10
C HIS A 63 -1.59 8.33 -2.80
N TYR A 64 -0.98 7.28 -3.37
CA TYR A 64 -1.39 5.90 -3.12
C TYR A 64 -1.30 5.53 -1.64
N ILE A 65 -0.17 5.82 -0.99
CA ILE A 65 0.01 5.56 0.44
C ILE A 65 -1.01 6.34 1.27
N MET A 66 -1.26 7.61 0.94
CA MET A 66 -2.27 8.41 1.63
C MET A 66 -3.68 7.81 1.51
N CYS A 67 -4.08 7.36 0.32
CA CYS A 67 -5.34 6.67 0.11
C CYS A 67 -5.42 5.35 0.91
N MET A 68 -4.34 4.54 0.90
CA MET A 68 -4.29 3.28 1.64
C MET A 68 -4.34 3.50 3.16
N VAL A 69 -3.68 4.54 3.68
CA VAL A 69 -3.75 4.92 5.09
C VAL A 69 -5.18 5.34 5.46
N ALA A 70 -5.83 6.17 4.63
CA ALA A 70 -7.21 6.58 4.87
C ALA A 70 -8.17 5.38 4.88
N ILE A 71 -8.06 4.47 3.91
CA ILE A 71 -8.85 3.23 3.87
C ILE A 71 -8.58 2.38 5.11
N THR A 72 -7.31 2.19 5.48
CA THR A 72 -6.93 1.42 6.67
C THR A 72 -7.56 1.99 7.94
N PHE A 73 -7.54 3.32 8.09
CA PHE A 73 -8.15 4.01 9.21
C PHE A 73 -9.68 3.85 9.25
N LEU A 74 -10.34 3.95 8.10
CA LEU A 74 -11.79 3.69 8.00
C LEU A 74 -12.14 2.26 8.39
N ASN A 75 -11.37 1.26 7.95
CA ASN A 75 -11.58 -0.14 8.37
C ASN A 75 -11.30 -0.35 9.86
N LEU A 76 -10.29 0.33 10.42
CA LEU A 76 -9.92 0.21 11.83
C LEU A 76 -11.07 0.61 12.76
N ILE A 77 -11.84 1.64 12.39
CA ILE A 77 -13.03 2.09 13.13
C ILE A 77 -14.26 1.27 12.72
N GLY A 78 -14.39 0.94 11.43
CA GLY A 78 -15.53 0.23 10.89
C GLY A 78 -15.71 -1.17 11.46
N ILE A 79 -14.63 -1.95 11.62
CA ILE A 79 -14.71 -3.34 12.09
C ILE A 79 -15.26 -3.43 13.53
N PRO A 80 -14.76 -2.68 14.53
CA PRO A 80 -15.35 -2.67 15.87
C PRO A 80 -16.82 -2.21 15.88
N MET A 81 -17.16 -1.20 15.08
CA MET A 81 -18.53 -0.72 14.95
C MET A 81 -19.47 -1.79 14.39
N GLU A 82 -19.01 -2.54 13.39
CA GLU A 82 -19.74 -3.66 12.82
C GLU A 82 -19.98 -4.75 13.87
N ILE A 83 -18.93 -5.18 14.58
CA ILE A 83 -19.06 -6.23 15.60
C ILE A 83 -19.96 -5.80 16.77
N ALA A 84 -19.92 -4.53 17.17
CA ALA A 84 -20.63 -4.04 18.35
C ALA A 84 -22.09 -3.65 18.09
N PHE A 85 -22.41 -3.16 16.90
CA PHE A 85 -23.72 -2.57 16.59
C PHE A 85 -24.46 -3.22 15.43
N LEU A 86 -23.76 -3.96 14.56
CA LEU A 86 -24.33 -4.62 13.40
C LEU A 86 -24.25 -6.14 13.63
N ASP A 87 -25.26 -6.68 14.33
CA ASP A 87 -25.41 -8.12 14.63
C ASP A 87 -25.72 -8.98 13.38
N GLY A 88 -24.93 -8.83 12.30
CA GLY A 88 -25.10 -9.56 11.04
C GLY A 88 -26.15 -8.99 10.08
N ASN A 89 -26.71 -7.81 10.36
CA ASN A 89 -27.59 -7.08 9.44
C ASN A 89 -26.94 -5.79 8.91
N SER A 90 -25.66 -5.90 8.54
CA SER A 90 -24.93 -4.88 7.79
C SER A 90 -25.57 -4.75 6.41
N GLY A 91 -26.15 -3.59 6.12
CA GLY A 91 -26.79 -3.35 4.82
C GLY A 91 -25.82 -3.58 3.64
N VAL A 92 -26.36 -3.88 2.46
CA VAL A 92 -25.60 -4.22 1.25
C VAL A 92 -24.47 -3.24 0.89
N GLY A 93 -24.61 -1.97 1.26
CA GLY A 93 -23.57 -0.95 1.05
C GLY A 93 -22.34 -1.14 1.94
N TRP A 94 -22.52 -1.56 3.19
CA TRP A 94 -21.42 -1.82 4.13
C TRP A 94 -20.65 -3.08 3.75
N GLU A 95 -21.38 -4.16 3.42
CA GLU A 95 -20.79 -5.39 2.90
C GLU A 95 -20.00 -5.15 1.61
N GLY A 96 -20.56 -4.36 0.69
CA GLY A 96 -19.85 -3.94 -0.52
C GLY A 96 -18.57 -3.18 -0.23
N PHE A 97 -18.58 -2.27 0.75
CA PHE A 97 -17.38 -1.53 1.17
C PHE A 97 -16.31 -2.46 1.77
N ASN A 98 -16.69 -3.41 2.63
CA ASN A 98 -15.78 -4.39 3.21
C ASN A 98 -15.09 -5.24 2.14
N VAL A 99 -15.88 -5.76 1.19
CA VAL A 99 -15.40 -6.55 0.05
C VAL A 99 -14.46 -5.74 -0.85
N PHE A 100 -14.84 -4.50 -1.15
CA PHE A 100 -14.02 -3.56 -1.94
C PHE A 100 -12.69 -3.27 -1.25
N SER A 101 -12.74 -2.95 0.03
CA SER A 101 -11.57 -2.68 0.88
C SER A 101 -10.61 -3.86 0.91
N ASP A 102 -11.09 -5.08 1.18
CA ASP A 102 -10.26 -6.29 1.15
C ASP A 102 -9.60 -6.53 -0.21
N THR A 103 -10.32 -6.24 -1.29
CA THR A 103 -9.79 -6.33 -2.65
C THR A 103 -8.65 -5.34 -2.86
N LEU A 104 -8.76 -4.11 -2.36
CA LEU A 104 -7.67 -3.12 -2.42
C LEU A 104 -6.45 -3.55 -1.61
N PHE A 105 -6.63 -4.18 -0.44
CA PHE A 105 -5.50 -4.70 0.34
C PHE A 105 -4.80 -5.87 -0.34
N LEU A 106 -5.53 -6.74 -1.06
CA LEU A 106 -4.92 -7.79 -1.87
C LEU A 106 -4.10 -7.20 -3.02
N ILE A 107 -4.65 -6.18 -3.71
CA ILE A 107 -3.94 -5.45 -4.76
C ILE A 107 -2.69 -4.77 -4.19
N ASP A 108 -2.77 -4.18 -2.99
CA ASP A 108 -1.64 -3.55 -2.31
C ASP A 108 -0.48 -4.52 -2.06
N VAL A 109 -0.76 -5.74 -1.57
CA VAL A 109 0.27 -6.78 -1.44
C VAL A 109 0.94 -7.06 -2.78
N GLY A 110 0.15 -7.14 -3.86
CA GLY A 110 0.67 -7.28 -5.22
C GLY A 110 1.54 -6.10 -5.69
N LEU A 111 1.13 -4.88 -5.36
CA LEU A 111 1.86 -3.65 -5.70
C LEU A 111 3.16 -3.53 -4.91
N ASN A 112 3.22 -4.00 -3.66
CA ASN A 112 4.44 -3.98 -2.84
C ASN A 112 5.61 -4.73 -3.50
N PHE A 113 5.36 -5.75 -4.33
CA PHE A 113 6.38 -6.43 -5.13
C PHE A 113 7.00 -5.58 -6.27
N ARG A 114 6.40 -4.41 -6.57
CA ARG A 114 6.88 -3.44 -7.58
C ARG A 114 7.28 -2.11 -6.96
N MET A 115 7.21 -1.99 -5.64
CA MET A 115 7.57 -0.77 -4.92
C MET A 115 9.07 -0.79 -4.65
N GLY A 116 9.78 0.24 -5.13
CA GLY A 116 11.21 0.38 -4.85
C GLY A 116 11.48 0.53 -3.34
N ILE A 117 12.62 -0.02 -2.92
CA ILE A 117 13.09 -0.01 -1.53
C ILE A 117 14.31 0.92 -1.46
N ILE A 118 14.43 1.67 -0.37
CA ILE A 118 15.63 2.42 -0.03
C ILE A 118 16.33 1.60 1.05
N ASN A 119 17.60 1.33 0.85
CA ASN A 119 18.42 0.64 1.83
C ASN A 119 19.45 1.64 2.38
N ASP A 120 19.67 1.64 3.69
CA ASP A 120 20.46 2.67 4.38
C ASP A 120 21.93 2.68 3.93
N ASP A 121 22.43 1.53 3.51
CA ASP A 121 23.80 1.36 3.00
C ASP A 121 23.95 1.74 1.51
N SER A 122 22.85 2.11 0.83
CA SER A 122 22.83 2.33 -0.62
C SER A 122 22.66 3.82 -0.94
N GLU A 123 23.55 4.38 -1.76
CA GLU A 123 23.47 5.77 -2.26
C GLU A 123 22.25 6.04 -3.18
N GLY A 124 21.34 5.07 -3.34
CA GLY A 124 20.17 5.22 -4.22
C GLY A 124 19.11 4.14 -4.04
N ALA A 125 17.97 4.33 -4.71
CA ALA A 125 16.85 3.41 -4.64
C ALA A 125 17.14 2.09 -5.37
N ILE A 126 16.82 0.97 -4.71
CA ILE A 126 16.85 -0.36 -5.32
C ILE A 126 15.59 -0.48 -6.18
N LEU A 127 15.79 -0.49 -7.50
CA LEU A 127 14.73 -0.60 -8.51
C LEU A 127 14.74 -1.97 -9.23
N ASP A 128 15.62 -2.90 -8.85
CA ASP A 128 15.61 -4.25 -9.41
C ASP A 128 14.47 -5.08 -8.83
N LEU A 129 13.57 -5.56 -9.70
CA LEU A 129 12.42 -6.36 -9.33
C LEU A 129 12.79 -7.64 -8.58
N LYS A 130 13.90 -8.30 -8.97
CA LYS A 130 14.30 -9.56 -8.34
C LYS A 130 14.71 -9.30 -6.89
N SER A 131 15.57 -8.31 -6.68
CA SER A 131 15.99 -7.87 -5.36
C SER A 131 14.82 -7.44 -4.48
N ILE A 132 13.91 -6.59 -5.00
CA ILE A 132 12.71 -6.12 -4.27
C ILE A 132 11.85 -7.32 -3.83
N ARG A 133 11.56 -8.25 -4.74
CA ARG A 133 10.72 -9.42 -4.44
C ARG A 133 11.34 -10.32 -3.39
N GLN A 134 12.64 -10.60 -3.49
CA GLN A 134 13.34 -11.46 -2.53
C GLN A 134 13.35 -10.85 -1.12
N GLN A 135 13.65 -9.55 -1.02
CA GLN A 135 13.63 -8.85 0.26
C GLN A 135 12.21 -8.78 0.84
N TYR A 136 11.20 -8.49 0.02
CA TYR A 136 9.81 -8.46 0.46
C TYR A 136 9.31 -9.83 0.95
N LEU A 137 9.62 -10.91 0.22
CA LEU A 137 9.25 -12.28 0.60
C LEU A 137 9.90 -12.72 1.92
N LYS A 138 11.14 -12.33 2.17
CA LYS A 138 11.88 -12.71 3.39
C LYS A 138 11.41 -11.94 4.63
N SER A 139 10.96 -10.70 4.46
CA SER A 139 10.68 -9.80 5.58
C SER A 139 9.20 -9.61 5.87
N TRP A 140 8.43 -9.15 4.89
CA TRP A 140 7.11 -8.53 5.14
C TRP A 140 5.94 -9.24 4.47
N PHE A 141 6.20 -10.13 3.52
CA PHE A 141 5.15 -10.80 2.77
C PHE A 141 4.17 -11.57 3.66
N ILE A 142 4.65 -12.35 4.62
CA ILE A 142 3.80 -13.16 5.51
C ILE A 142 2.82 -12.29 6.32
N PRO A 143 3.28 -11.30 7.12
CA PRO A 143 2.36 -10.46 7.88
C PRO A 143 1.43 -9.64 6.96
N ASP A 144 1.93 -9.17 5.81
CA ASP A 144 1.12 -8.40 4.87
C ASP A 144 0.03 -9.25 4.20
N MET A 145 0.34 -10.49 3.81
CA MET A 145 -0.61 -11.46 3.23
C MET A 145 -1.67 -11.89 4.24
N VAL A 146 -1.26 -12.17 5.48
CA VAL A 146 -2.17 -12.49 6.59
C VAL A 146 -3.11 -11.31 6.86
N ALA A 147 -2.59 -10.08 6.86
CA ALA A 147 -3.39 -8.87 7.02
C ALA A 147 -4.34 -8.60 5.84
N ALA A 148 -3.99 -9.02 4.62
CA ALA A 148 -4.81 -8.86 3.42
C ALA A 148 -5.86 -9.98 3.24
N PHE A 149 -5.95 -10.93 4.18
CA PHE A 149 -6.85 -12.07 4.06
C PHE A 149 -8.33 -11.62 4.01
N PRO A 150 -9.10 -12.01 2.97
CA PRO A 150 -10.44 -11.50 2.71
C PRO A 150 -11.51 -12.21 3.55
N VAL A 151 -11.47 -12.03 4.87
CA VAL A 151 -12.38 -12.67 5.84
C VAL A 151 -13.86 -12.38 5.53
N GLY A 152 -14.16 -11.20 4.98
CA GLY A 152 -15.51 -10.77 4.62
C GLY A 152 -16.11 -11.60 3.49
N TYR A 153 -15.29 -12.03 2.52
CA TYR A 153 -15.74 -12.94 1.47
C TYR A 153 -16.15 -14.30 2.03
N ILE A 154 -15.43 -14.80 3.03
CA ILE A 154 -15.76 -16.08 3.68
C ILE A 154 -17.10 -15.97 4.42
N LEU A 155 -17.32 -14.87 5.14
CA LEU A 155 -18.59 -14.61 5.83
C LEU A 155 -19.74 -14.48 4.83
N LEU A 156 -19.56 -13.69 3.77
CA LEU A 156 -20.58 -13.49 2.73
C LEU A 156 -20.97 -14.82 2.05
N ILE A 157 -19.99 -15.64 1.66
CA ILE A 157 -20.25 -16.93 1.03
C ILE A 157 -20.96 -17.88 2.00
N ALA A 158 -20.56 -17.89 3.28
CA ALA A 158 -21.18 -18.72 4.29
C ALA A 158 -22.64 -18.31 4.56
N ASP A 159 -22.93 -17.01 4.62
CA ASP A 159 -24.29 -16.49 4.80
C ASP A 159 -25.19 -16.80 3.59
N LEU A 160 -24.66 -16.67 2.36
CA LEU A 160 -25.36 -17.04 1.14
C LEU A 160 -25.69 -18.54 1.07
N GLN A 161 -24.78 -19.41 1.51
CA GLN A 161 -25.01 -20.85 1.55
C GLN A 161 -26.00 -21.26 2.65
N TYR A 162 -26.04 -20.53 3.78
CA TYR A 162 -26.88 -20.89 4.92
C TYR A 162 -28.35 -20.48 4.76
N HIS A 163 -28.63 -19.35 4.10
CA HIS A 163 -30.01 -18.93 3.81
C HIS A 163 -30.75 -19.90 2.87
N GLY A 164 -30.06 -20.87 2.26
CA GLY A 164 -30.63 -21.87 1.37
C GLY A 164 -31.06 -23.20 2.01
N ASP A 165 -30.61 -23.55 3.23
CA ASP A 165 -30.81 -24.89 3.80
C ASP A 165 -31.39 -24.90 5.23
N SER A 166 -32.38 -25.76 5.44
CA SER A 166 -33.18 -25.93 6.68
C SER A 166 -32.37 -26.18 7.98
N PRO A 167 -32.93 -25.88 9.18
CA PRO A 167 -32.18 -25.81 10.43
C PRO A 167 -31.92 -27.20 11.00
N SER A 168 -30.88 -27.87 10.50
CA SER A 168 -30.36 -29.10 11.11
C SER A 168 -29.33 -28.75 12.20
N SER A 169 -29.07 -29.70 13.11
CA SER A 169 -28.10 -29.62 14.22
C SER A 169 -26.66 -29.22 13.84
N ARG A 170 -26.38 -29.07 12.54
CA ARG A 170 -25.17 -28.49 11.96
C ARG A 170 -25.07 -26.96 12.14
N ALA A 171 -26.20 -26.27 12.33
CA ALA A 171 -26.27 -24.82 12.51
C ALA A 171 -25.49 -24.31 13.74
N SER A 172 -25.51 -25.04 14.86
CA SER A 172 -24.80 -24.66 16.09
C SER A 172 -23.27 -24.78 15.95
N LYS A 173 -22.78 -25.75 15.17
CA LYS A 173 -21.36 -25.88 14.84
C LYS A 173 -20.91 -24.79 13.87
N MET A 174 -21.77 -24.45 12.89
CA MET A 174 -21.49 -23.41 11.90
C MET A 174 -21.47 -22.01 12.54
N MET A 175 -22.41 -21.72 13.45
CA MET A 175 -22.41 -20.50 14.27
C MET A 175 -21.07 -20.31 15.01
N ARG A 176 -20.52 -21.38 15.60
CA ARG A 176 -19.19 -21.31 16.23
C ARG A 176 -18.09 -21.00 15.21
N ILE A 177 -18.12 -21.61 14.03
CA ILE A 177 -17.15 -21.34 12.96
C ILE A 177 -17.25 -19.88 12.51
N LEU A 178 -18.46 -19.36 12.29
CA LEU A 178 -18.68 -17.95 11.93
C LEU A 178 -18.17 -17.00 13.02
N MET A 179 -18.37 -17.32 14.30
CA MET A 179 -17.75 -16.55 15.40
C MET A 179 -16.22 -16.59 15.35
N PHE A 180 -15.60 -17.75 15.11
CA PHE A 180 -14.13 -17.83 14.95
C PHE A 180 -13.65 -17.03 13.75
N VAL A 181 -14.35 -17.06 12.62
CA VAL A 181 -14.03 -16.26 11.43
C VAL A 181 -14.17 -14.76 11.74
N ARG A 182 -15.20 -14.34 12.47
CA ARG A 182 -15.34 -12.96 12.96
C ARG A 182 -14.21 -12.55 13.90
N ILE A 183 -13.77 -13.40 14.81
CA ILE A 183 -12.60 -13.12 15.65
C ILE A 183 -11.32 -13.06 14.80
N LEU A 184 -11.16 -13.95 13.83
CA LEU A 184 -10.04 -13.92 12.88
C LEU A 184 -10.06 -12.67 12.00
N SER A 185 -11.20 -12.00 11.82
CA SER A 185 -11.25 -10.70 11.15
C SER A 185 -10.43 -9.63 11.90
N LEU A 186 -10.16 -9.81 13.20
CA LEU A 186 -9.26 -8.95 13.98
C LEU A 186 -7.81 -9.05 13.52
N VAL A 187 -7.43 -10.08 12.74
CA VAL A 187 -6.14 -10.15 12.06
C VAL A 187 -5.94 -8.95 11.13
N ARG A 188 -7.03 -8.34 10.63
CA ARG A 188 -6.98 -7.08 9.89
C ARG A 188 -6.46 -5.90 10.73
N LEU A 189 -6.50 -5.97 12.06
CA LEU A 189 -5.86 -4.97 12.92
C LEU A 189 -4.33 -4.96 12.75
N LEU A 190 -3.73 -6.06 12.29
CA LEU A 190 -2.32 -6.07 11.92
C LEU A 190 -2.00 -5.08 10.79
N ARG A 191 -3.00 -4.60 10.04
CA ARG A 191 -2.84 -3.50 9.07
C ARG A 191 -2.38 -2.20 9.75
N VAL A 192 -2.63 -2.00 11.05
CA VAL A 192 -2.09 -0.88 11.84
C VAL A 192 -0.57 -0.89 11.86
N SER A 193 0.07 -2.07 11.83
CA SER A 193 1.53 -2.14 11.72
C SER A 193 2.06 -1.40 10.48
N ARG A 194 1.27 -1.35 9.39
CA ARG A 194 1.63 -0.60 8.18
C ARG A 194 1.56 0.91 8.40
N LEU A 195 0.59 1.38 9.16
CA LEU A 195 0.47 2.78 9.56
C LEU A 195 1.66 3.18 10.44
N VAL A 196 1.99 2.34 11.42
CA VAL A 196 3.17 2.55 12.28
C VAL A 196 4.45 2.60 11.44
N ARG A 197 4.63 1.70 10.47
CA ARG A 197 5.77 1.74 9.54
C ARG A 197 5.83 3.05 8.74
N PHE A 198 4.69 3.52 8.24
CA PHE A 198 4.64 4.79 7.51
C PHE A 198 5.01 5.98 8.41
N ILE A 199 4.49 6.01 9.64
CA ILE A 199 4.80 7.06 10.61
C ILE A 199 6.30 7.01 10.96
N ASN A 200 6.84 5.83 11.28
CA ASN A 200 8.25 5.65 11.61
C ASN A 200 9.15 6.08 10.45
N GLU A 201 8.79 5.75 9.21
CA GLU A 201 9.53 6.19 8.02
C GLU A 201 9.51 7.71 7.87
N VAL A 202 8.36 8.35 8.13
CA VAL A 202 8.22 9.82 8.08
C VAL A 202 9.00 10.49 9.20
N GLU A 203 8.94 9.94 10.42
CA GLU A 203 9.66 10.43 11.59
C GLU A 203 11.17 10.34 11.39
N ARG A 204 11.66 9.20 10.89
CA ARG A 204 13.08 9.00 10.58
C ARG A 204 13.61 10.07 9.62
N VAL A 205 12.89 10.31 8.52
CA VAL A 205 13.25 11.35 7.56
C VAL A 205 13.22 12.74 8.20
N SER A 206 12.29 13.01 9.13
CA SER A 206 12.24 14.29 9.83
C SER A 206 13.42 14.49 10.77
N ASN A 207 13.82 13.46 11.50
CA ASN A 207 14.91 13.50 12.47
C ASN A 207 16.26 13.75 11.79
N GLU A 208 16.54 13.05 10.68
CA GLU A 208 17.78 13.25 9.91
C GLU A 208 17.92 14.67 9.32
N LEU A 209 16.79 15.30 8.96
CA LEU A 209 16.79 16.69 8.48
C LEU A 209 17.14 17.67 9.60
N LEU A 210 16.62 17.45 10.81
CA LEU A 210 16.91 18.28 11.98
C LEU A 210 18.39 18.18 12.38
N GLU A 211 18.97 16.99 12.34
CA GLU A 211 20.40 16.79 12.64
C GLU A 211 21.28 17.57 11.65
N ARG A 212 20.97 17.52 10.34
CA ARG A 212 21.72 18.26 9.32
C ARG A 212 21.61 19.77 9.49
N GLU A 213 20.41 20.29 9.75
CA GLU A 213 20.23 21.73 10.00
C GLU A 213 21.04 22.17 11.23
N THR A 214 21.05 21.35 12.29
CA THR A 214 21.83 21.60 13.49
C THR A 214 23.34 21.63 13.18
N VAL A 215 23.86 20.65 12.45
CA VAL A 215 25.28 20.60 12.05
C VAL A 215 25.67 21.78 11.16
N LEU A 216 24.81 22.18 10.20
CA LEU A 216 25.06 23.32 9.34
C LEU A 216 25.07 24.64 10.11
N ILE A 217 24.18 24.80 11.10
CA ILE A 217 24.19 25.98 11.98
C ILE A 217 25.49 26.03 12.79
N LEU A 218 25.93 24.90 13.34
CA LEU A 218 27.20 24.82 14.09
C LEU A 218 28.42 25.13 13.21
N MET A 219 28.45 24.61 11.97
CA MET A 219 29.51 24.89 10.99
C MET A 219 29.52 26.34 10.51
N ARG A 220 28.38 27.04 10.55
CA ARG A 220 28.28 28.46 10.14
C ARG A 220 28.69 29.43 11.24
N GLN A 221 28.70 28.98 12.50
CA GLN A 221 29.11 29.80 13.65
C GLN A 221 30.62 29.76 13.92
N HIS A 222 31.36 28.91 13.19
CA HIS A 222 32.82 28.81 13.22
C HIS A 222 33.43 29.40 11.94
#